data_AF-A0A9P6J8B7-F1
#
_entry.id   AF-A0A9P6J8B7-F1
#
_cell.length_a   1.000
_cell.length_b   1.000
_cell.length_c   1.000
_cell.angle_alpha   90.00
_cell.angle_beta   90.00
_cell.angle_gamma   90.00
#
_symmetry.space_group_name_H-M   'P 1'
#
loop_
_entity.id
_entity.type
_entity.pdbx_description
1 polymer ?
#
loop_
_entity_poly.entity_id
_entity_poly.type
_entity_poly.pdbx_seq_one_letter_code
_entity_poly.pdbx_strand_id
1 'polypeptide(L)'
;GAELVGIAAGETKNPRKNVPRAIRQVFWRIIMFYVLTILIIGLTIPTDDPSLANEDGDIKSSPFTRVFIQAGIAVGGDIMNAVILVAVLSAGNSGLYASSRALHTLSKEGNAPQFLGYVNRWGVPIYCVGCTALVGCMAFIVSLPQIGQGQAYSWLLSLASTTGFIAWLGIAFSHIRFRMAYKAQGRSLKDLPFVSRLYPFGPIYTIVICVIILLGQGYTAFTPFNIKSFLSAYVTLPFIFILYFGNKFWSKTKILRLVDVDLDTGRSFMDTSMPVMDSESEKNKKAPNMFRRAIAAVF
;
A
#
# COMPACT_ATOMS: atom_id res chain seq x y z
N GLY A 1 -0.57 1.20 0.03
CA GLY A 1 -1.53 2.06 0.74
C GLY A 1 -2.14 1.37 1.95
N ALA A 2 -3.09 0.45 1.75
CA ALA A 2 -3.82 -0.20 2.85
C ALA A 2 -2.92 -1.05 3.78
N GLU A 3 -1.82 -1.60 3.24
CA GLU A 3 -0.82 -2.34 4.00
C GLU A 3 -0.04 -1.48 5.00
N LEU A 4 -0.06 -0.14 4.83
CA LEU A 4 0.55 0.79 5.80
C LEU A 4 -0.08 0.67 7.18
N VAL A 5 -1.37 0.36 7.25
CA VAL A 5 -2.07 0.11 8.52
C VAL A 5 -1.43 -1.10 9.25
N GLY A 6 -0.92 -2.08 8.51
CA GLY A 6 -0.18 -3.22 9.06
C GLY A 6 1.17 -2.82 9.62
N ILE A 7 1.92 -1.96 8.93
CA ILE A 7 3.21 -1.42 9.40
C ILE A 7 3.00 -0.56 10.65
N ALA A 8 2.00 0.32 10.63
CA ALA A 8 1.65 1.18 11.76
C ALA A 8 1.01 0.43 12.94
N ALA A 9 0.55 -0.80 12.75
CA ALA A 9 -0.09 -1.59 13.81
C ALA A 9 0.86 -1.84 14.99
N GLY A 10 2.16 -2.02 14.73
CA GLY A 10 3.17 -2.21 15.77
C GLY A 10 3.39 -0.98 16.66
N GLU A 11 3.10 0.21 16.15
CA GLU A 11 3.24 1.49 16.85
C GLU A 11 1.88 2.02 17.37
N THR A 12 0.78 1.30 17.11
CA THR A 12 -0.58 1.74 17.44
C THR A 12 -0.96 1.40 18.89
N LYS A 13 -1.51 2.38 19.61
CA LYS A 13 -2.14 2.15 20.93
C LYS A 13 -3.33 1.20 20.78
N ASN A 14 -3.34 0.08 21.49
CA ASN A 14 -4.39 -0.97 21.40
C ASN A 14 -4.71 -1.42 19.95
N PRO A 15 -3.78 -2.15 19.29
CA PRO A 15 -3.96 -2.57 17.90
C PRO A 15 -5.19 -3.46 17.69
N ARG A 16 -5.62 -4.20 18.72
CA ARG A 16 -6.77 -5.13 18.69
C ARG A 16 -8.08 -4.44 18.30
N LYS A 17 -8.28 -3.20 18.76
CA LYS A 17 -9.46 -2.39 18.46
C LYS A 17 -9.23 -1.45 17.27
N ASN A 18 -8.08 -0.78 17.25
CA ASN A 18 -7.84 0.32 16.32
C ASN A 18 -7.54 -0.15 14.90
N VAL A 19 -6.81 -1.25 14.72
CA VAL A 19 -6.50 -1.77 13.37
C VAL A 19 -7.76 -2.24 12.64
N PRO A 20 -8.65 -3.07 13.21
CA PRO A 20 -9.88 -3.48 12.53
C PRO A 20 -10.86 -2.33 12.28
N ARG A 21 -10.86 -1.29 13.12
CA ARG A 21 -11.66 -0.08 12.92
C ARG A 21 -11.12 0.71 11.74
N ALA A 22 -9.81 0.99 11.71
CA ALA A 22 -9.16 1.72 10.64
C ALA A 22 -9.34 1.04 9.28
N ILE A 23 -9.12 -0.28 9.18
CA ILE A 23 -9.29 -1.03 7.92
C ILE A 23 -10.71 -0.86 7.36
N ARG A 24 -11.75 -0.96 8.20
CA ARG A 24 -13.14 -0.81 7.76
C ARG A 24 -13.46 0.61 7.32
N GLN A 25 -12.97 1.62 8.05
CA GLN A 25 -13.18 3.02 7.70
C GLN A 25 -12.47 3.38 6.39
N VAL A 26 -11.21 2.96 6.22
CA VAL A 26 -10.44 3.20 4.99
C VAL A 26 -11.15 2.62 3.77
N PHE A 27 -11.69 1.39 3.88
CA PHE A 27 -12.42 0.76 2.78
C PHE A 27 -13.64 1.59 2.33
N TRP A 28 -14.50 1.99 3.27
CA TRP A 28 -15.70 2.78 2.95
C TRP A 28 -15.37 4.19 2.48
N ARG A 29 -14.33 4.82 3.06
CA ARG A 29 -13.84 6.13 2.62
C ARG A 29 -13.34 6.09 1.19
N ILE A 30 -12.53 5.09 0.82
CA ILE A 30 -12.03 4.95 -0.56
C ILE A 30 -13.20 4.78 -1.52
N ILE A 31 -14.12 3.85 -1.26
CA ILE A 31 -15.28 3.63 -2.15
C ILE A 31 -16.10 4.91 -2.29
N MET A 32 -16.47 5.55 -1.18
CA MET A 32 -17.30 6.74 -1.21
C MET A 32 -16.59 7.88 -1.93
N PHE A 33 -15.38 8.25 -1.51
CA PHE A 33 -14.68 9.38 -2.11
C PHE A 33 -14.27 9.12 -3.56
N TYR A 34 -13.81 7.93 -3.93
CA TYR A 34 -13.37 7.68 -5.31
C TYR A 34 -14.56 7.60 -6.26
N VAL A 35 -15.57 6.80 -5.93
CA VAL A 35 -16.73 6.62 -6.82
C VAL A 35 -17.53 7.92 -6.93
N LEU A 36 -17.78 8.62 -5.82
CA LEU A 36 -18.54 9.87 -5.85
C LEU A 36 -17.78 10.96 -6.61
N THR A 37 -16.47 11.07 -6.40
CA THR A 37 -15.67 12.07 -7.11
C THR A 37 -15.63 11.80 -8.61
N ILE A 38 -15.38 10.56 -9.03
CA ILE A 38 -15.38 10.20 -10.45
C ILE A 38 -16.77 10.40 -11.06
N LEU A 39 -17.84 10.07 -10.33
CA LEU A 39 -19.21 10.31 -10.77
C LEU A 39 -19.49 11.80 -10.98
N ILE A 40 -19.10 12.66 -10.02
CA ILE A 40 -19.26 14.11 -10.15
C ILE A 40 -18.48 14.63 -11.35
N ILE A 41 -17.20 14.24 -11.48
CA ILE A 41 -16.36 14.65 -12.61
C ILE A 41 -16.99 14.23 -13.94
N GLY A 42 -17.44 12.98 -14.05
CA GLY A 42 -18.08 12.44 -15.25
C GLY A 42 -19.44 13.06 -15.59
N LEU A 43 -20.14 13.63 -14.61
CA LEU A 43 -21.37 14.41 -14.84
C LEU A 43 -21.08 15.87 -15.25
N THR A 44 -19.90 16.38 -14.91
CA THR A 44 -19.50 17.77 -15.19
C THR A 44 -18.71 17.95 -16.47
N ILE A 45 -17.85 16.98 -16.82
CA ILE A 45 -16.96 17.07 -17.98
C ILE A 45 -17.41 16.05 -19.02
N PRO A 46 -17.72 16.49 -20.27
CA PRO A 46 -18.03 15.58 -21.37
C PRO A 46 -16.90 14.58 -21.62
N THR A 47 -17.24 13.33 -21.91
CA THR A 47 -16.26 12.26 -22.16
C THR A 47 -15.43 12.47 -23.42
N ASP A 48 -15.92 13.30 -24.34
CA ASP A 48 -15.31 13.69 -25.60
C ASP A 48 -14.49 14.98 -25.52
N ASP A 49 -14.33 15.57 -24.31
CA ASP A 49 -13.50 16.75 -24.13
C ASP A 49 -12.03 16.42 -24.47
N PRO A 50 -11.44 17.03 -25.52
CA PRO A 50 -10.07 16.76 -25.95
C PRO A 50 -9.03 17.12 -24.88
N SER A 51 -9.38 17.95 -23.91
CA SER A 51 -8.51 18.28 -22.77
C SER A 51 -8.36 17.16 -21.74
N LEU A 52 -9.16 16.09 -21.82
CA LEU A 52 -8.98 14.88 -21.01
C LEU A 52 -7.90 13.94 -21.57
N ALA A 53 -7.56 14.09 -22.86
CA ALA A 53 -6.49 13.34 -23.50
C ALA A 53 -5.14 13.97 -23.09
N ASN A 54 -4.65 13.60 -21.90
CA ASN A 54 -3.37 14.06 -21.37
C ASN A 54 -2.19 13.41 -22.08
N GLU A 55 -1.90 13.84 -23.30
CA GLU A 55 -0.75 13.34 -24.07
C GLU A 55 0.60 13.82 -23.49
N ASP A 56 0.64 15.01 -22.87
CA ASP A 56 1.88 15.64 -22.37
C ASP A 56 2.10 15.55 -20.84
N GLY A 57 1.16 14.96 -20.10
CA GLY A 57 1.27 14.84 -18.64
C GLY A 57 1.21 16.18 -17.87
N ASP A 58 0.69 17.25 -18.48
CA ASP A 58 0.49 18.52 -17.80
C ASP A 58 -0.56 18.39 -16.68
N ILE A 59 -0.25 18.93 -15.50
CA ILE A 59 -1.13 18.90 -14.32
C ILE A 59 -2.38 19.75 -14.57
N LYS A 60 -2.30 20.75 -15.46
CA LYS A 60 -3.41 21.66 -15.81
C LYS A 60 -4.59 20.98 -16.49
N SER A 61 -4.38 19.84 -17.11
CA SER A 61 -5.40 19.04 -17.75
C SER A 61 -5.90 17.91 -16.84
N SER A 62 -5.59 17.98 -15.54
CA SER A 62 -6.26 17.18 -14.51
C SER A 62 -7.76 17.49 -14.48
N PRO A 63 -8.64 16.47 -14.58
CA PRO A 63 -10.09 16.64 -14.49
C PRO A 63 -10.52 17.38 -13.21
N PHE A 64 -9.78 17.20 -12.11
CA PHE A 64 -10.01 17.87 -10.83
C PHE A 64 -9.86 19.39 -10.90
N THR A 65 -8.92 19.87 -11.71
CA THR A 65 -8.65 21.30 -11.90
C THR A 65 -9.66 21.87 -12.91
N ARG A 66 -10.01 21.08 -13.94
CA ARG A 66 -10.90 21.50 -15.04
C ARG A 66 -12.32 21.81 -14.58
N VAL A 67 -12.88 21.06 -13.63
CA VAL A 67 -14.22 21.35 -13.07
C VAL A 67 -14.34 22.78 -12.55
N PHE A 68 -13.30 23.29 -11.86
CA PHE A 68 -13.31 24.65 -11.32
C PHE A 68 -13.15 25.72 -12.40
N ILE A 69 -12.33 25.45 -13.41
CA ILE A 69 -12.15 26.34 -14.57
C ILE A 69 -13.47 26.47 -15.33
N GLN A 70 -14.15 25.34 -15.59
CA GLN A 70 -15.43 25.33 -16.31
C GLN A 70 -16.57 25.98 -15.50
N ALA A 71 -16.50 25.91 -14.17
CA ALA A 71 -17.41 26.64 -13.28
C ALA A 71 -17.16 28.17 -13.24
N GLY A 72 -16.18 28.69 -13.99
CA GLY A 72 -15.85 30.11 -14.03
C GLY A 72 -15.08 30.61 -12.80
N ILE A 73 -14.55 29.71 -11.97
CA ILE A 73 -13.80 30.06 -10.76
C ILE A 73 -12.33 30.28 -11.15
N ALA A 74 -11.96 31.52 -11.45
CA ALA A 74 -10.64 31.89 -11.96
C ALA A 74 -9.46 31.38 -11.12
N VAL A 75 -9.60 31.35 -9.78
CA VAL A 75 -8.55 30.90 -8.84
C VAL A 75 -8.67 29.41 -8.48
N GLY A 76 -9.73 28.74 -8.93
CA GLY A 76 -10.05 27.37 -8.50
C GLY A 76 -9.02 26.34 -8.95
N GLY A 77 -8.37 26.56 -10.10
CA GLY A 77 -7.28 25.72 -10.56
C GLY A 77 -6.03 25.79 -9.67
N ASP A 78 -5.66 26.99 -9.21
CA ASP A 78 -4.50 27.18 -8.33
C ASP A 78 -4.75 26.60 -6.93
N ILE A 79 -5.98 26.74 -6.42
CA ILE A 79 -6.39 26.11 -5.16
C ILE A 79 -6.26 24.58 -5.27
N MET A 80 -6.75 24.00 -6.37
CA MET A 80 -6.66 22.55 -6.57
C MET A 80 -5.20 22.08 -6.65
N ASN A 81 -4.35 22.81 -7.38
CA ASN A 81 -2.92 22.51 -7.46
C ASN A 81 -2.24 22.57 -6.08
N ALA A 82 -2.57 23.55 -5.23
CA ALA A 82 -2.06 23.64 -3.88
C ALA A 82 -2.51 22.44 -3.02
N VAL A 83 -3.78 22.03 -3.13
CA VAL A 83 -4.31 20.84 -2.44
C VAL A 83 -3.59 19.57 -2.90
N ILE A 84 -3.40 19.39 -4.21
CA ILE A 84 -2.67 18.25 -4.78
C ILE A 84 -1.23 18.23 -4.26
N LEU A 85 -0.54 19.38 -4.22
CA LEU A 85 0.83 19.47 -3.72
C LEU A 85 0.92 19.02 -2.26
N VAL A 86 0.04 19.51 -1.39
CA VAL A 86 -0.02 19.10 0.02
C VAL A 86 -0.32 17.60 0.15
N ALA A 87 -1.23 17.08 -0.67
CA ALA A 87 -1.58 15.65 -0.68
C ALA A 87 -0.39 14.78 -1.10
N VAL A 88 0.35 15.16 -2.16
CA VAL A 88 1.54 14.44 -2.64
C VAL A 88 2.66 14.47 -1.60
N LEU A 89 2.91 15.62 -0.96
CA LEU A 89 3.90 15.73 0.12
C LEU A 89 3.55 14.82 1.32
N SER A 90 2.27 14.77 1.71
CA SER A 90 1.78 13.88 2.76
C SER A 90 1.94 12.40 2.41
N ALA A 91 1.62 12.03 1.15
CA ALA A 91 1.82 10.68 0.64
C ALA A 91 3.30 10.29 0.61
N GLY A 92 4.18 11.21 0.19
CA GLY A 92 5.63 11.03 0.20
C GLY A 92 6.19 10.79 1.60
N ASN A 93 5.77 11.58 2.59
CA ASN A 93 6.15 11.37 3.99
C ASN A 93 5.71 10.00 4.51
N SER A 94 4.48 9.58 4.20
CA SER A 94 3.94 8.27 4.56
C SER A 94 4.71 7.12 3.89
N GLY A 95 5.12 7.30 2.63
CA GLY A 95 5.97 6.36 1.90
C GLY A 95 7.36 6.21 2.54
N LEU A 96 8.01 7.33 2.87
CA LEU A 96 9.31 7.32 3.56
C LEU A 96 9.23 6.64 4.94
N TYR A 97 8.15 6.91 5.68
CA TYR A 97 7.84 6.20 6.92
C TYR A 97 7.73 4.68 6.67
N ALA A 98 6.89 4.25 5.72
CA ALA A 98 6.65 2.83 5.45
C ALA A 98 7.94 2.09 5.05
N SER A 99 8.69 2.64 4.10
CA SER A 99 9.90 2.02 3.56
C SER A 99 11.00 1.90 4.60
N SER A 100 11.19 2.93 5.43
CA SER A 100 12.22 2.90 6.48
C SER A 100 11.93 1.84 7.55
N ARG A 101 10.66 1.64 7.93
CA ARG A 101 10.26 0.59 8.89
C ARG A 101 10.39 -0.80 8.28
N ALA A 102 9.98 -0.97 7.03
CA ALA A 102 10.16 -2.24 6.32
C ALA A 102 11.65 -2.64 6.26
N LEU A 103 12.53 -1.69 5.89
CA LEU A 103 13.97 -1.92 5.83
C LEU A 103 14.59 -2.20 7.21
N HIS A 104 14.12 -1.50 8.25
CA HIS A 104 14.53 -1.77 9.63
C HIS A 104 14.14 -3.18 10.09
N THR A 105 12.92 -3.63 9.81
CA THR A 105 12.47 -4.99 10.12
C THR A 105 13.32 -6.04 9.40
N LEU A 106 13.63 -5.82 8.11
CA LEU A 106 14.54 -6.71 7.38
C LEU A 106 15.92 -6.80 8.03
N SER A 107 16.45 -5.70 8.56
CA SER A 107 17.73 -5.70 9.28
C SER A 107 17.65 -6.49 10.59
N LYS A 108 16.56 -6.34 11.36
CA LYS A 108 16.34 -7.09 12.60
C LYS A 108 16.18 -8.59 12.38
N GLU A 109 15.62 -8.99 11.24
CA GLU A 109 15.49 -10.40 10.84
C GLU A 109 16.76 -10.98 10.21
N GLY A 110 17.84 -10.18 10.08
CA GLY A 110 19.09 -10.61 9.44
C GLY A 110 19.05 -10.68 7.92
N ASN A 111 17.99 -10.16 7.29
CA ASN A 111 17.80 -10.09 5.84
C ASN A 111 18.40 -8.81 5.21
N ALA A 112 18.89 -7.87 6.01
CA ALA A 112 19.58 -6.66 5.58
C ALA A 112 20.77 -6.35 6.50
N PRO A 113 21.75 -5.51 6.08
CA PRO A 113 22.91 -5.15 6.89
C PRO A 113 22.55 -4.69 8.31
N GLN A 114 23.28 -5.16 9.32
CA GLN A 114 22.95 -4.94 10.73
C GLN A 114 22.95 -3.47 11.16
N PHE A 115 23.75 -2.62 10.51
CA PHE A 115 23.80 -1.19 10.83
C PHE A 115 22.46 -0.48 10.57
N LEU A 116 21.64 -0.99 9.64
CA LEU A 116 20.29 -0.48 9.35
C LEU A 116 19.32 -0.73 10.51
N GLY A 117 19.63 -1.67 11.40
CA GLY A 117 18.83 -1.99 12.58
C GLY A 117 19.02 -1.02 13.75
N TYR A 118 19.84 0.03 13.59
CA TYR A 118 20.04 1.05 14.61
C TYR A 118 18.86 2.03 14.64
N VAL A 119 18.39 2.31 15.85
CA VAL A 119 17.30 3.24 16.14
C VAL A 119 17.85 4.33 17.05
N ASN A 120 17.58 5.60 16.71
CA ASN A 120 18.02 6.73 17.51
C ASN A 120 17.18 6.90 18.80
N ARG A 121 17.57 7.83 19.68
CA ARG A 121 16.86 8.14 20.94
C ARG A 121 15.39 8.55 20.79
N TRP A 122 14.96 8.90 19.58
CA TRP A 122 13.58 9.32 19.26
C TRP A 122 12.74 8.17 18.69
N GLY A 123 13.28 6.95 18.65
CA GLY A 123 12.58 5.79 18.08
C GLY A 123 12.62 5.73 16.55
N VAL A 124 13.50 6.48 15.89
CA VAL A 124 13.57 6.56 14.42
C VAL A 124 14.77 5.76 13.89
N PRO A 125 14.57 4.83 12.93
CA PRO A 125 15.67 4.10 12.29
C PRO A 125 16.38 4.99 11.26
N ILE A 126 17.28 5.84 11.75
CA ILE A 126 17.82 6.97 10.97
C ILE A 126 18.60 6.55 9.72
N TYR A 127 19.35 5.44 9.78
CA TYR A 127 20.06 4.92 8.61
C TYR A 127 19.09 4.39 7.55
N CYS A 128 18.01 3.72 7.94
CA CYS A 128 16.96 3.31 7.01
C CYS A 128 16.31 4.51 6.33
N VAL A 129 15.96 5.55 7.12
CA VAL A 129 15.39 6.79 6.58
C VAL A 129 16.36 7.43 5.58
N GLY A 130 17.64 7.54 5.93
CA GLY A 130 18.69 8.05 5.05
C GLY A 130 18.81 7.25 3.76
N CYS A 131 18.88 5.92 3.82
CA CYS A 131 18.94 5.07 2.63
C CYS A 131 17.72 5.25 1.73
N THR A 132 16.50 5.26 2.30
CA THR A 132 15.27 5.45 1.52
C THR A 132 15.18 6.85 0.92
N ALA A 133 15.64 7.88 1.65
CA ALA A 133 15.69 9.25 1.16
C ALA A 133 16.70 9.39 0.02
N LEU A 134 17.87 8.76 0.13
CA LEU A 134 18.87 8.73 -0.95
C LEU A 134 18.32 8.09 -2.22
N VAL A 135 17.59 6.97 -2.11
CA VAL A 135 16.91 6.36 -3.27
C VAL A 135 15.88 7.30 -3.88
N GLY A 136 15.09 7.99 -3.06
CA GLY A 136 14.16 9.03 -3.52
C GLY A 136 14.86 10.20 -4.21
N CYS A 137 15.99 10.68 -3.68
CA CYS A 137 16.80 11.74 -4.29
C CYS A 137 17.39 11.29 -5.62
N MET A 138 17.87 10.05 -5.72
CA MET A 138 18.35 9.50 -6.99
C MET A 138 17.22 9.39 -8.01
N ALA A 139 16.03 8.96 -7.61
CA ALA A 139 14.86 8.91 -8.47
C ALA A 139 14.48 10.32 -8.98
N PHE A 140 14.56 11.34 -8.12
CA PHE A 140 14.36 12.73 -8.51
C PHE A 140 15.42 13.21 -9.52
N ILE A 141 16.70 12.93 -9.29
CA ILE A 141 17.78 13.30 -10.21
C ILE A 141 17.56 12.64 -11.58
N VAL A 142 17.23 11.35 -11.61
CA VAL A 142 16.95 10.63 -12.85
C VAL A 142 15.69 11.16 -13.55
N SER A 143 14.72 11.70 -12.80
CA SER A 143 13.52 12.32 -13.38
C SER A 143 13.78 13.65 -14.09
N LEU A 144 14.92 14.29 -13.86
CA LEU A 144 15.26 15.55 -14.51
C LEU A 144 15.32 15.36 -16.04
N PRO A 145 14.71 16.26 -16.84
CA PRO A 145 14.64 16.13 -18.29
C PRO A 145 16.01 15.92 -18.96
N GLN A 146 17.05 16.53 -18.40
CA GLN A 146 18.43 16.45 -18.89
C GLN A 146 19.05 15.06 -18.74
N ILE A 147 18.56 14.26 -17.80
CA ILE A 147 19.12 12.94 -17.45
C ILE A 147 18.20 11.82 -17.95
N GLY A 148 16.91 11.91 -17.63
CA GLY A 148 15.93 10.85 -17.89
C GLY A 148 15.27 10.88 -19.26
N GLN A 149 15.55 11.89 -20.10
CA GLN A 149 14.98 12.06 -21.45
C GLN A 149 13.44 11.90 -21.48
N GLY A 150 12.74 12.36 -20.44
CA GLY A 150 11.28 12.24 -20.29
C GLY A 150 10.75 10.84 -19.99
N GLN A 151 11.57 9.79 -19.98
CA GLN A 151 11.14 8.40 -19.74
C GLN A 151 11.30 7.94 -18.28
N ALA A 152 12.05 8.68 -17.47
CA ALA A 152 12.28 8.31 -16.08
C ALA A 152 11.00 8.18 -15.25
N TYR A 153 10.01 9.05 -15.47
CA TYR A 153 8.73 8.99 -14.78
C TYR A 153 7.99 7.67 -15.06
N SER A 154 7.89 7.27 -16.33
CA SER A 154 7.20 6.02 -16.69
C SER A 154 7.91 4.79 -16.14
N TRP A 155 9.25 4.78 -16.16
CA TRP A 155 10.05 3.72 -15.54
C TRP A 155 9.84 3.62 -14.02
N LEU A 156 9.88 4.76 -13.32
CA LEU A 156 9.64 4.80 -11.87
C LEU A 156 8.22 4.35 -11.53
N LEU A 157 7.23 4.74 -12.34
CA LEU A 157 5.85 4.32 -12.18
C LEU A 157 5.69 2.81 -12.41
N SER A 158 6.32 2.24 -13.44
CA SER A 158 6.33 0.79 -13.69
C SER A 158 7.01 0.01 -12.56
N LEU A 159 8.16 0.48 -12.07
CA LEU A 159 8.88 -0.12 -10.94
C LEU A 159 8.03 -0.11 -9.66
N ALA A 160 7.44 1.03 -9.32
CA ALA A 160 6.59 1.17 -8.14
C ALA A 160 5.33 0.29 -8.22
N SER A 161 4.69 0.23 -9.39
CA SER A 161 3.50 -0.61 -9.60
C SER A 161 3.84 -2.09 -9.48
N THR A 162 4.91 -2.53 -10.15
CA THR A 162 5.34 -3.94 -10.16
C THR A 162 5.74 -4.42 -8.77
N THR A 163 6.53 -3.63 -8.03
CA THR A 163 6.92 -3.94 -6.64
C THR A 163 5.70 -4.01 -5.71
N GLY A 164 4.73 -3.10 -5.87
CA GLY A 164 3.48 -3.10 -5.11
C GLY A 164 2.66 -4.37 -5.30
N PHE A 165 2.47 -4.82 -6.55
CA PHE A 165 1.75 -6.07 -6.81
C PHE A 165 2.47 -7.29 -6.25
N ILE A 166 3.79 -7.33 -6.32
CA ILE A 166 4.57 -8.42 -5.73
C ILE A 166 4.46 -8.43 -4.20
N ALA A 167 4.48 -7.24 -3.56
CA ALA A 167 4.24 -7.14 -2.13
C ALA A 167 2.85 -7.67 -1.75
N TRP A 168 1.81 -7.33 -2.53
CA TRP A 168 0.45 -7.85 -2.30
C TRP A 168 0.34 -9.36 -2.55
N LEU A 169 1.06 -9.91 -3.53
CA LEU A 169 1.19 -11.37 -3.70
C LEU A 169 1.80 -12.02 -2.45
N GLY A 170 2.89 -11.45 -1.93
CA GLY A 170 3.54 -11.92 -0.71
C GLY A 170 2.63 -11.86 0.52
N ILE A 171 1.84 -10.80 0.67
CA ILE A 171 0.84 -10.65 1.74
C ILE A 171 -0.27 -11.69 1.59
N ALA A 172 -0.83 -11.87 0.39
CA ALA A 172 -1.91 -12.82 0.14
C ALA A 172 -1.46 -14.27 0.41
N PHE A 173 -0.27 -14.64 -0.08
CA PHE A 173 0.33 -15.95 0.16
C PHE A 173 0.62 -16.19 1.65
N SER A 174 1.23 -15.20 2.32
CA SER A 174 1.49 -15.27 3.76
C SER A 174 0.19 -15.42 4.56
N HIS A 175 -0.88 -14.73 4.17
CA HIS A 175 -2.18 -14.84 4.84
C HIS A 175 -2.81 -16.23 4.67
N ILE A 176 -2.71 -16.85 3.48
CA ILE A 176 -3.16 -18.24 3.27
C ILE A 176 -2.37 -19.20 4.18
N ARG A 177 -1.04 -19.11 4.16
CA ARG A 177 -0.18 -19.98 4.97
C ARG A 177 -0.37 -19.78 6.46
N PHE A 178 -0.53 -18.54 6.91
CA PHE A 178 -0.85 -18.21 8.31
C PHE A 178 -2.13 -18.92 8.74
N ARG A 179 -3.21 -18.82 7.95
CA ARG A 179 -4.50 -19.47 8.26
C ARG A 179 -4.40 -20.99 8.26
N MET A 180 -3.65 -21.58 7.34
CA MET A 180 -3.40 -23.02 7.30
C MET A 180 -2.59 -23.49 8.51
N ALA A 181 -1.53 -22.77 8.89
CA ALA A 181 -0.71 -23.06 10.07
C ALA A 181 -1.52 -22.92 11.37
N TYR A 182 -2.30 -21.85 11.49
CA TYR A 182 -3.15 -21.59 12.66
C TYR A 182 -4.13 -22.74 12.93
N LYS A 183 -4.76 -23.26 11.86
CA LYS A 183 -5.67 -24.42 11.95
C LYS A 183 -4.92 -25.73 12.18
N ALA A 184 -3.77 -25.93 11.54
CA ALA A 184 -2.94 -27.14 11.70
C ALA A 184 -2.40 -27.30 13.13
N GLN A 185 -2.18 -26.19 13.85
CA GLN A 185 -1.76 -26.18 15.26
C GLN A 185 -2.95 -26.25 16.24
N GLY A 186 -4.17 -26.55 15.78
CA GLY A 186 -5.35 -26.76 16.62
C GLY A 186 -5.98 -25.49 17.20
N ARG A 187 -5.60 -24.29 16.73
CA ARG A 187 -6.11 -23.02 17.28
C ARG A 187 -7.44 -22.60 16.67
N SER A 188 -8.25 -21.89 17.46
CA SER A 188 -9.59 -21.45 17.04
C SER A 188 -9.56 -20.09 16.35
N LEU A 189 -10.27 -19.96 15.23
CA LEU A 189 -10.35 -18.68 14.51
C LEU A 189 -11.00 -17.56 15.33
N LYS A 190 -11.74 -17.90 16.39
CA LYS A 190 -12.37 -16.94 17.31
C LYS A 190 -11.34 -16.17 18.14
N ASP A 191 -10.12 -16.70 18.26
CA ASP A 191 -9.05 -16.08 19.03
C ASP A 191 -8.41 -14.89 18.28
N LEU A 192 -8.71 -14.76 16.97
CA LEU A 192 -8.17 -13.70 16.13
C LEU A 192 -8.99 -12.40 16.29
N PRO A 193 -8.35 -11.25 16.54
CA PRO A 193 -9.03 -9.95 16.62
C PRO A 193 -9.78 -9.55 15.34
N PHE A 194 -9.30 -10.06 14.20
CA PHE A 194 -9.86 -9.79 12.90
C PHE A 194 -9.84 -11.06 12.06
N VAL A 195 -10.99 -11.38 11.47
CA VAL A 195 -11.15 -12.53 10.59
C VAL A 195 -11.66 -12.02 9.24
N SER A 196 -10.91 -12.33 8.17
CA SER A 196 -11.33 -12.03 6.81
C SER A 196 -12.57 -12.84 6.44
N ARG A 197 -13.64 -12.15 6.03
CA ARG A 197 -14.93 -12.77 5.66
C ARG A 197 -14.86 -13.60 4.38
N LEU A 198 -13.99 -13.22 3.45
CA LEU A 198 -13.87 -13.84 2.13
C LEU A 198 -12.83 -14.96 2.10
N TYR A 199 -12.28 -15.41 3.23
CA TYR A 199 -11.29 -16.50 3.23
C TYR A 199 -11.95 -17.85 2.84
N PRO A 200 -11.36 -18.67 1.94
CA PRO A 200 -10.08 -18.49 1.25
C PRO A 200 -10.15 -17.77 -0.10
N PHE A 201 -11.36 -17.48 -0.60
CA PHE A 201 -11.56 -16.86 -1.92
C PHE A 201 -10.82 -15.53 -2.10
N GLY A 202 -10.89 -14.62 -1.13
CA GLY A 202 -10.28 -13.29 -1.19
C GLY A 202 -8.78 -13.34 -1.50
N PRO A 203 -7.95 -14.03 -0.69
CA PRO A 203 -6.53 -14.18 -0.98
C PRO A 203 -6.22 -14.87 -2.31
N ILE A 204 -6.99 -15.89 -2.70
CA ILE A 204 -6.81 -16.59 -3.99
C ILE A 204 -7.11 -15.63 -5.14
N TYR A 205 -8.20 -14.88 -5.06
CA TYR A 205 -8.58 -13.86 -6.03
C TYR A 205 -7.49 -12.78 -6.15
N THR A 206 -6.96 -12.29 -5.03
CA THR A 206 -5.84 -11.33 -5.03
C THR A 206 -4.61 -11.91 -5.74
N ILE A 207 -4.28 -13.19 -5.52
CA ILE A 207 -3.15 -13.82 -6.20
C ILE A 207 -3.37 -13.87 -7.71
N VAL A 208 -4.52 -14.39 -8.14
CA VAL A 208 -4.84 -14.52 -9.57
C VAL A 208 -4.83 -13.15 -10.26
N ILE A 209 -5.48 -12.15 -9.68
CA ILE A 209 -5.58 -10.83 -10.31
C ILE A 209 -4.24 -10.11 -10.35
N CYS A 210 -3.42 -10.21 -9.29
CA CYS A 210 -2.09 -9.60 -9.29
C CYS A 210 -1.18 -10.28 -10.33
N VAL A 211 -1.25 -11.60 -10.50
CA VAL A 211 -0.50 -12.30 -11.56
C VAL A 211 -0.95 -11.84 -12.95
N ILE A 212 -2.26 -11.76 -13.20
CA ILE A 212 -2.79 -11.28 -14.48
C ILE A 212 -2.32 -9.85 -14.77
N ILE A 213 -2.39 -8.95 -13.78
CA ILE A 213 -1.96 -7.56 -13.96
C ILE A 213 -0.43 -7.47 -14.17
N LEU A 214 0.36 -8.22 -13.41
CA LEU A 214 1.82 -8.25 -13.56
C LEU A 214 2.27 -8.72 -14.94
N LEU A 215 1.57 -9.71 -15.50
CA LEU A 215 1.84 -10.19 -16.86
C LEU A 215 1.25 -9.25 -17.92
N GLY A 216 0.09 -8.66 -17.66
CA GLY A 216 -0.64 -7.83 -18.62
C GLY A 216 -0.15 -6.39 -18.73
N GLN A 217 0.45 -5.80 -17.70
CA GLN A 217 0.82 -4.38 -17.69
C GLN A 217 1.80 -3.98 -18.82
N GLY A 218 2.58 -4.93 -19.35
CA GLY A 218 3.52 -4.71 -20.44
C GLY A 218 3.00 -5.15 -21.81
N TYR A 219 1.69 -5.38 -21.99
CA TYR A 219 1.15 -5.90 -23.25
C TYR A 219 1.48 -5.01 -24.46
N THR A 220 1.50 -3.69 -24.27
CA THR A 220 1.84 -2.71 -25.32
C THR A 220 3.28 -2.83 -25.80
N ALA A 221 4.16 -3.45 -25.02
CA ALA A 221 5.54 -3.69 -25.41
C ALA A 221 5.69 -4.81 -26.46
N PHE A 222 4.64 -5.60 -26.73
CA PHE A 222 4.70 -6.71 -27.67
C PHE A 222 4.22 -6.37 -29.09
N THR A 223 3.52 -5.26 -29.30
CA THR A 223 2.92 -4.90 -30.61
C THR A 223 3.00 -3.40 -30.92
N PRO A 224 3.97 -2.93 -31.74
CA PRO A 224 5.19 -3.62 -32.18
C PRO A 224 6.17 -3.84 -31.01
N PHE A 225 7.06 -4.83 -31.12
CA PHE A 225 7.97 -5.15 -30.03
C PHE A 225 8.94 -4.01 -29.74
N ASN A 226 8.84 -3.43 -28.53
CA ASN A 226 9.70 -2.34 -28.08
C ASN A 226 10.51 -2.78 -26.86
N ILE A 227 11.82 -2.91 -27.05
CA ILE A 227 12.74 -3.38 -26.00
C ILE A 227 12.72 -2.45 -24.77
N LYS A 228 12.62 -1.12 -24.97
CA LYS A 228 12.62 -0.16 -23.86
C LYS A 228 11.36 -0.31 -23.02
N SER A 229 10.19 -0.41 -23.66
CA SER A 229 8.91 -0.63 -22.97
C SER A 229 8.86 -1.99 -22.28
N PHE A 230 9.41 -3.03 -22.92
CA PHE A 230 9.49 -4.37 -22.35
C PHE A 230 10.37 -4.39 -21.09
N LEU A 231 11.57 -3.80 -21.17
CA LEU A 231 12.46 -3.70 -20.01
C LEU A 231 11.84 -2.86 -18.90
N SER A 232 11.25 -1.71 -19.22
CA SER A 232 10.56 -0.86 -18.24
C SER A 232 9.47 -1.63 -17.47
N ALA A 233 8.68 -2.45 -18.17
CA ALA A 233 7.58 -3.19 -17.57
C ALA A 233 8.02 -4.43 -16.78
N TYR A 234 9.07 -5.13 -17.22
CA TYR A 234 9.39 -6.46 -16.72
C TYR A 234 10.74 -6.60 -16.00
N VAL A 235 11.67 -5.63 -16.07
CA VAL A 235 13.02 -5.74 -15.45
C VAL A 235 12.96 -5.96 -13.93
N THR A 236 11.91 -5.47 -13.28
CA THR A 236 11.67 -5.62 -11.84
C THR A 236 11.47 -7.09 -11.44
N LEU A 237 10.86 -7.91 -12.31
CA LEU A 237 10.57 -9.32 -12.02
C LEU A 237 11.86 -10.13 -11.79
N PRO A 238 12.79 -10.25 -12.76
CA PRO A 238 14.02 -10.99 -12.55
C PRO A 238 14.87 -10.38 -11.43
N PHE A 239 14.87 -9.06 -11.27
CA PHE A 239 15.59 -8.41 -10.18
C PHE A 239 15.11 -8.89 -8.80
N ILE A 240 13.80 -8.94 -8.57
CA ILE A 240 13.24 -9.44 -7.31
C ILE A 240 13.49 -10.94 -7.14
N PHE A 241 13.39 -11.73 -8.21
CA PHE A 241 13.74 -13.15 -8.14
C PHE A 241 15.21 -13.36 -7.73
N ILE A 242 16.14 -12.57 -8.29
CA ILE A 242 17.55 -12.61 -7.91
C ILE A 242 17.72 -12.24 -6.43
N LEU A 243 17.06 -11.19 -5.95
CA LEU A 243 17.13 -10.81 -4.53
C LEU A 243 16.57 -11.90 -3.61
N TYR A 244 15.42 -12.47 -3.97
CA TYR A 244 14.77 -13.51 -3.18
C TYR A 244 15.59 -14.81 -3.13
N PHE A 245 15.99 -15.33 -4.29
CA PHE A 245 16.79 -16.55 -4.36
C PHE A 245 18.22 -16.34 -3.88
N GLY A 246 18.80 -15.16 -4.10
CA GLY A 246 20.10 -14.76 -3.57
C GLY A 246 20.11 -14.76 -2.04
N ASN A 247 19.12 -14.13 -1.41
CA ASN A 247 18.98 -14.19 0.05
C ASN A 247 18.74 -15.63 0.54
N LYS A 248 17.90 -16.40 -0.15
CA LYS A 248 17.63 -17.80 0.20
C LYS A 248 18.88 -18.68 0.12
N PHE A 249 19.73 -18.45 -0.87
CA PHE A 249 21.00 -19.16 -1.04
C PHE A 249 22.01 -18.77 0.04
N TRP A 250 22.16 -17.47 0.32
CA TRP A 250 23.12 -16.98 1.32
C TRP A 250 22.70 -17.34 2.75
N SER A 251 21.45 -17.08 3.11
CA SER A 251 20.89 -17.31 4.44
C SER A 251 20.43 -18.76 4.65
N LYS A 252 20.53 -19.62 3.62
CA LYS A 252 20.14 -21.04 3.63
C LYS A 252 18.76 -21.31 4.23
N THR A 253 17.81 -20.39 4.02
CA THR A 253 16.48 -20.44 4.63
C THR A 253 15.60 -21.51 3.96
N LYS A 254 14.83 -22.23 4.78
CA LYS A 254 13.89 -23.26 4.32
C LYS A 254 12.45 -22.79 4.51
N ILE A 255 11.56 -23.22 3.62
CA ILE A 255 10.13 -23.01 3.80
C ILE A 255 9.69 -23.91 4.96
N LEU A 256 9.31 -23.30 6.10
CA LEU A 256 8.87 -24.01 7.29
C LEU A 256 7.62 -24.84 7.01
N ARG A 257 7.47 -26.00 7.67
CA ARG A 257 6.22 -26.77 7.62
C ARG A 257 5.14 -26.01 8.41
N LEU A 258 3.87 -26.23 8.10
CA LEU A 258 2.75 -25.52 8.73
C LEU A 258 2.73 -25.65 10.27
N VAL A 259 3.21 -26.77 10.80
CA VAL A 259 3.27 -27.04 12.25
C VAL A 259 4.43 -26.30 12.92
N ASP A 260 5.51 -26.03 12.19
CA ASP A 260 6.72 -25.37 12.72
C ASP A 260 6.67 -23.84 12.56
N VAL A 261 5.58 -23.29 12.01
CA VAL A 261 5.42 -21.83 11.88
C VAL A 261 5.24 -21.24 13.27
N ASP A 262 6.14 -20.32 13.63
CA ASP A 262 6.02 -19.56 14.87
C ASP A 262 4.84 -18.57 14.79
N LEU A 263 3.87 -18.74 15.68
CA LEU A 263 2.67 -17.91 15.79
C LEU A 263 2.61 -17.14 17.12
N ASP A 264 3.63 -17.27 17.97
CA ASP A 264 3.61 -16.77 19.35
C ASP A 264 4.67 -15.69 19.60
N THR A 265 5.84 -15.78 18.99
CA THR A 265 6.90 -14.78 19.19
C THR A 265 6.44 -13.40 18.74
N GLY A 266 6.62 -12.40 19.61
CA GLY A 266 6.24 -11.01 19.33
C GLY A 266 4.73 -10.73 19.37
N ARG A 267 3.91 -11.69 19.80
CA ARG A 267 2.46 -11.47 19.97
C ARG A 267 2.22 -10.51 21.13
N SER A 268 1.64 -9.35 20.82
CA SER A 268 1.36 -8.30 21.82
C SER A 268 0.24 -8.64 22.81
N PHE A 269 -0.41 -9.80 22.68
CA PHE A 269 -1.56 -10.21 23.49
C PHE A 269 -1.34 -11.64 24.00
N MET A 270 -0.75 -11.79 25.19
CA MET A 270 -0.65 -13.09 25.88
C MET A 270 -1.98 -13.52 26.52
N ASP A 271 -2.87 -12.57 26.82
CA ASP A 271 -4.19 -12.84 27.40
C ASP A 271 -5.32 -12.53 26.41
N THR A 272 -5.83 -13.56 25.74
CA THR A 272 -7.08 -13.49 24.95
C THR A 272 -8.32 -13.32 25.84
N SER A 273 -8.17 -13.51 27.15
CA SER A 273 -9.18 -13.42 28.21
C SER A 273 -9.56 -11.99 28.59
N MET A 274 -8.67 -11.01 28.37
CA MET A 274 -8.99 -9.63 28.69
C MET A 274 -10.06 -9.12 27.71
N PRO A 275 -11.23 -8.69 28.22
CA PRO A 275 -12.23 -8.03 27.37
C PRO A 275 -11.56 -6.84 26.70
N VAL A 276 -11.95 -6.56 25.47
CA VAL A 276 -11.61 -5.28 24.84
C VAL A 276 -12.11 -4.23 25.82
N MET A 277 -11.20 -3.53 26.52
CA MET A 277 -11.57 -2.42 27.40
C MET A 277 -12.20 -1.35 26.52
N ASP A 278 -13.51 -1.43 26.42
CA ASP A 278 -14.33 -0.48 25.72
C ASP A 278 -14.60 0.67 26.69
N SER A 279 -13.70 1.65 26.71
CA SER A 279 -14.03 2.95 27.31
C SER A 279 -15.19 3.67 26.58
N GLU A 280 -15.68 3.11 25.47
CA GLU A 280 -16.80 3.63 24.68
C GLU A 280 -18.08 2.77 24.73
N SER A 281 -18.01 1.46 25.05
CA SER A 281 -19.21 0.60 25.01
C SER A 281 -20.12 0.75 26.22
N GLU A 282 -19.66 1.43 27.28
CA GLU A 282 -20.56 1.88 28.35
C GLU A 282 -21.30 3.18 28.03
N LYS A 283 -20.81 4.02 27.09
CA LYS A 283 -21.40 5.34 26.84
C LYS A 283 -22.51 5.38 25.78
N ASN A 284 -22.76 4.32 25.02
CA ASN A 284 -23.83 4.32 24.00
C ASN A 284 -24.62 3.00 23.92
N LYS A 285 -25.47 2.75 24.93
CA LYS A 285 -26.52 1.72 24.92
C LYS A 285 -27.74 2.05 24.02
N LYS A 286 -27.58 2.85 22.97
CA LYS A 286 -28.60 3.00 21.92
C LYS A 286 -28.02 2.58 20.60
N ALA A 287 -28.55 1.48 20.04
CA ALA A 287 -28.20 1.00 18.71
C ALA A 287 -28.25 2.17 17.72
N PRO A 288 -27.15 2.52 17.05
CA PRO A 288 -27.17 3.64 16.12
C PRO A 288 -28.07 3.30 14.93
N ASN A 289 -29.00 4.21 14.59
CA ASN A 289 -29.80 4.14 13.36
C ASN A 289 -28.93 3.83 12.14
N MET A 290 -29.48 3.18 11.12
CA MET A 290 -28.79 2.85 9.85
C MET A 290 -27.96 4.02 9.31
N PHE A 291 -28.50 5.23 9.40
CA PHE A 291 -27.81 6.48 9.03
C PHE A 291 -26.58 6.79 9.89
N ARG A 292 -26.66 6.64 11.22
CA ARG A 292 -25.51 6.82 12.12
C ARG A 292 -24.47 5.71 11.95
N ARG A 293 -24.88 4.49 11.58
CA ARG A 293 -23.97 3.40 11.21
C ARG A 293 -23.25 3.68 9.90
N ALA A 294 -23.95 4.21 8.90
CA ALA A 294 -23.36 4.64 7.64
C ALA A 294 -22.37 5.80 7.87
N ILE A 295 -22.77 6.82 8.65
CA ILE A 295 -21.88 7.93 9.01
C ILE A 295 -20.68 7.44 9.80
N ALA A 296 -20.83 6.61 10.84
CA ALA A 296 -19.69 6.13 11.63
C ALA A 296 -18.79 5.12 10.88
N ALA A 297 -19.29 4.49 9.82
CA ALA A 297 -18.48 3.68 8.93
C ALA A 297 -17.66 4.54 7.96
N VAL A 298 -18.14 5.74 7.65
CA VAL A 298 -17.52 6.69 6.73
C VAL A 298 -16.61 7.70 7.45
N PHE A 299 -17.02 8.22 8.60
CA PHE A 299 -16.35 9.22 9.43
C PHE A 299 -15.83 8.57 10.71
#